data_AF-A0A399CYL2-F1
#
_entry.id   AF-A0A399CYL2-F1
#
_cell.length_a   1.000
_cell.length_b   1.000
_cell.length_c   1.000
_cell.angle_alpha   90.00
_cell.angle_beta   90.00
_cell.angle_gamma   90.00
#
_symmetry.space_group_name_H-M   'P 1'
#
loop_
_entity.id
_entity.type
_entity.pdbx_description
1 polymer ?
#
loop_
_entity_poly.entity_id
_entity_poly.type
_entity_poly.pdbx_seq_one_letter_code
_entity_poly.pdbx_strand_id
1 'polypeptide(L)'
;DERSITAELTGTLPAGVSLKLTAGTVSTGNGNRGSSAGEISLTSSAQDLVTGIGSCYTESGYEKGHQLTYQLDMNNDSYADLASGSYDVTVIYTITGDDED
;
A
#
# COMPACT_ATOMS: atom_id res chain seq x y z
N ASP A 1 21.15 8.45 -0.16
CA ASP A 1 20.19 7.65 -0.93
C ASP A 1 19.14 7.05 -0.02
N GLU A 2 17.89 7.46 -0.23
CA GLU A 2 16.73 6.86 0.41
C GLU A 2 15.83 6.25 -0.67
N ARG A 3 15.07 5.24 -0.27
CA ARG A 3 14.06 4.62 -1.13
C ARG A 3 12.67 4.91 -0.61
N SER A 4 11.74 4.91 -1.55
CA SER A 4 10.32 5.03 -1.27
C SER A 4 9.57 3.93 -2.02
N ILE A 5 8.49 3.45 -1.41
CA ILE A 5 7.54 2.52 -2.02
C ILE A 5 6.24 3.28 -2.19
N THR A 6 5.78 3.37 -3.43
CA THR A 6 4.44 3.85 -3.77
C THR A 6 3.52 2.69 -4.13
N ALA A 7 2.22 2.89 -3.96
CA ALA A 7 1.18 1.96 -4.38
C ALA A 7 0.11 2.66 -5.20
N GLU A 8 -0.36 2.00 -6.25
CA GLU A 8 -1.50 2.44 -7.07
C GLU A 8 -2.39 1.26 -7.47
N LEU A 9 -3.61 1.57 -7.86
CA LEU A 9 -4.62 0.62 -8.29
C LEU A 9 -4.87 0.77 -9.79
N THR A 10 -4.88 -0.35 -10.51
CA THR A 10 -5.42 -0.41 -11.88
C THR A 10 -6.63 -1.33 -11.91
N GLY A 11 -7.56 -1.03 -12.82
CA GLY A 11 -8.88 -1.64 -12.85
C GLY A 11 -9.94 -0.76 -12.17
N THR A 12 -11.16 -1.28 -12.09
CA THR A 12 -12.32 -0.56 -11.55
C THR A 12 -12.92 -1.33 -10.39
N LEU A 13 -13.04 -0.66 -9.25
CA LEU A 13 -13.82 -1.15 -8.13
C LEU A 13 -15.32 -0.98 -8.41
N PRO A 14 -16.18 -1.79 -7.77
CA PRO A 14 -17.62 -1.55 -7.77
C PRO A 14 -17.95 -0.13 -7.28
N ALA A 15 -19.06 0.43 -7.76
CA ALA A 15 -19.57 1.69 -7.25
C ALA A 15 -19.78 1.62 -5.72
N GLY A 16 -19.37 2.66 -5.01
CA GLY A 16 -19.47 2.73 -3.55
C GLY A 16 -18.44 1.89 -2.78
N VAL A 17 -17.48 1.24 -3.45
CA VAL A 17 -16.40 0.47 -2.80
C VAL A 17 -15.08 1.21 -2.94
N SER A 18 -14.32 1.30 -1.84
CA SER A 18 -12.93 1.73 -1.85
C SER A 18 -12.02 0.64 -1.29
N LEU A 19 -10.79 0.57 -1.81
CA LEU A 19 -9.77 -0.34 -1.31
C LEU A 19 -8.72 0.48 -0.56
N LYS A 20 -8.57 0.20 0.73
CA LYS A 20 -7.57 0.80 1.59
C LYS A 20 -6.41 -0.15 1.81
N LEU A 21 -5.23 0.42 2.00
CA LEU A 21 -3.99 -0.30 2.22
C LEU A 21 -3.22 0.34 3.38
N THR A 22 -2.67 -0.49 4.26
CA THR A 22 -1.78 -0.06 5.34
C THR A 22 -0.53 -0.93 5.31
N ALA A 23 0.65 -0.29 5.34
CA ALA A 23 1.91 -0.98 5.64
C ALA A 23 2.19 -0.94 7.14
N GLY A 24 2.24 -2.10 7.79
CA GLY A 24 2.57 -2.23 9.20
C GLY A 24 4.02 -1.87 9.52
N THR A 25 4.34 -1.69 10.80
CA THR A 25 5.72 -1.45 11.23
C THR A 25 6.53 -2.74 11.19
N VAL A 26 7.83 -2.63 10.89
CA VAL A 26 8.76 -3.76 10.91
C VAL A 26 9.41 -3.85 12.30
N SER A 27 9.17 -4.95 13.01
CA SER A 27 9.66 -5.15 14.38
C SER A 27 11.01 -5.87 14.49
N THR A 28 11.52 -6.43 13.39
CA THR A 28 12.75 -7.24 13.35
C THR A 28 13.71 -6.77 12.24
N GLY A 29 14.90 -7.36 12.16
CA GLY A 29 15.98 -6.88 11.30
C GLY A 29 16.65 -5.59 11.80
N ASN A 30 17.44 -4.95 10.95
CA ASN A 30 18.28 -3.79 11.31
C ASN A 30 18.32 -2.73 10.19
N GLY A 31 18.74 -1.52 10.54
CA GLY A 31 18.80 -0.36 9.64
C GLY A 31 17.51 0.47 9.59
N ASN A 32 17.52 1.49 8.73
CA ASN A 32 16.36 2.38 8.54
C ASN A 32 15.38 1.75 7.54
N ARG A 33 14.23 1.30 8.05
CA ARG A 33 13.21 0.57 7.28
C ARG A 33 12.14 1.49 6.69
N GLY A 34 12.33 2.80 6.81
CA GLY A 34 11.33 3.78 6.41
C GLY A 34 10.15 3.85 7.36
N SER A 35 9.25 4.77 7.04
CA SER A 35 8.04 5.07 7.81
C SER A 35 6.82 4.85 6.94
N SER A 36 5.83 4.15 7.50
CA SER A 36 4.54 3.94 6.85
C SER A 36 3.76 5.25 6.75
N ALA A 37 3.08 5.47 5.62
CA ALA A 37 2.13 6.57 5.45
C ALA A 37 0.83 6.39 6.27
N GLY A 38 0.66 5.25 6.95
CA GLY A 38 -0.57 4.87 7.62
C GLY A 38 -1.56 4.21 6.65
N GLU A 39 -2.85 4.40 6.91
CA GLU A 39 -3.91 3.95 6.00
C GLU A 39 -4.00 4.88 4.79
N ILE A 40 -3.81 4.33 3.59
CA ILE A 40 -4.01 5.04 2.33
C ILE A 40 -5.24 4.48 1.60
N SER A 41 -5.95 5.34 0.87
CA SER A 41 -6.97 4.89 -0.10
C SER A 41 -6.30 4.69 -1.46
N LEU A 42 -6.37 3.48 -2.00
CA LEU A 42 -5.77 3.19 -3.30
C LEU A 42 -6.60 3.83 -4.41
N THR A 43 -5.91 4.47 -5.34
CA THR A 43 -6.47 5.12 -6.53
C THR A 43 -5.61 4.80 -7.74
N SER A 44 -6.00 5.27 -8.92
CA SER A 44 -5.17 5.17 -10.13
C SER A 44 -3.92 6.05 -10.12
N SER A 45 -3.74 6.87 -9.08
CA SER A 45 -2.54 7.69 -8.90
C SER A 45 -1.70 7.12 -7.77
N ALA A 46 -0.41 6.89 -8.04
CA ALA A 46 0.58 6.51 -7.05
C ALA A 46 0.49 7.34 -5.75
N GLN A 47 0.37 6.64 -4.63
CA GLN A 47 0.42 7.19 -3.28
C GLN A 47 1.63 6.63 -2.55
N ASP A 48 2.28 7.45 -1.73
CA ASP A 48 3.33 6.98 -0.84
C ASP A 48 2.77 5.96 0.16
N LEU A 49 3.45 4.81 0.28
CA LEU A 49 3.10 3.77 1.25
C LEU A 49 4.17 3.63 2.33
N VAL A 50 5.44 3.63 1.94
CA VAL A 50 6.59 3.66 2.86
C VAL A 50 7.63 4.61 2.29
N THR A 51 8.08 5.58 3.07
CA THR A 51 9.11 6.56 2.65
C THR A 51 10.32 6.54 3.58
N GLY A 52 11.44 7.06 3.11
CA GLY A 52 12.67 7.18 3.91
C GLY A 52 13.32 5.83 4.22
N ILE A 53 13.22 4.86 3.31
CA ILE A 53 13.87 3.55 3.47
C ILE A 53 15.36 3.73 3.20
N GLY A 54 16.18 3.58 4.23
CA GLY A 54 17.64 3.63 4.11
C GLY A 54 18.23 2.26 3.79
N SER A 55 19.48 2.06 4.21
CA SER A 55 20.09 0.73 4.22
C SER A 55 19.47 -0.09 5.35
N CYS A 56 18.77 -1.17 5.01
CA CYS A 56 18.16 -2.07 5.99
C CYS A 56 18.04 -3.51 5.49
N TYR A 57 17.80 -4.43 6.42
CA TYR A 57 17.30 -5.77 6.13
C TYR A 57 16.17 -6.11 7.10
N THR A 58 15.18 -6.89 6.64
CA THR A 58 13.98 -7.22 7.42
C THR A 58 13.89 -8.69 7.81
N GLU A 59 14.98 -9.45 7.62
CA GLU A 59 15.07 -10.91 7.74
C GLU A 59 14.21 -11.64 6.69
N SER A 60 13.91 -12.92 6.89
CA SER A 60 13.16 -13.77 5.96
C SER A 60 12.14 -14.61 6.70
N GLY A 61 10.94 -14.76 6.12
CA GLY A 61 9.86 -15.58 6.66
C GLY A 61 8.60 -14.80 7.01
N TYR A 62 7.67 -15.47 7.67
CA TYR A 62 6.43 -14.89 8.16
C TYR A 62 6.70 -13.73 9.13
N GLU A 63 5.88 -12.67 9.06
CA GLU A 63 6.01 -11.45 9.87
C GLU A 63 7.32 -10.68 9.69
N LYS A 64 8.04 -10.93 8.58
CA LYS A 64 9.24 -10.18 8.19
C LYS A 64 8.91 -9.15 7.13
N GLY A 65 9.41 -7.92 7.33
CA GLY A 65 9.08 -6.77 6.49
C GLY A 65 7.79 -6.07 6.90
N HIS A 66 7.32 -5.17 6.04
CA HIS A 66 6.06 -4.45 6.26
C HIS A 66 4.88 -5.40 5.98
N GLN A 67 4.10 -5.73 7.00
CA GLN A 67 2.85 -6.46 6.79
C GLN A 67 1.87 -5.56 6.04
N LEU A 68 1.42 -5.98 4.86
CA LEU A 68 0.40 -5.28 4.10
C LEU A 68 -0.98 -5.74 4.56
N THR A 69 -1.81 -4.78 4.97
CA THR A 69 -3.21 -5.02 5.37
C THR A 69 -4.12 -4.31 4.39
N TYR A 70 -5.00 -5.08 3.76
CA TYR A 70 -6.00 -4.56 2.83
C TYR A 70 -7.37 -4.52 3.50
N GLN A 71 -8.08 -3.41 3.32
CA GLN A 71 -9.45 -3.25 3.79
C GLN A 71 -10.34 -2.78 2.65
N LEU A 72 -11.39 -3.54 2.37
CA LEU A 72 -12.49 -3.09 1.54
C LEU A 72 -13.44 -2.28 2.40
N ASP A 73 -13.67 -1.03 2.01
CA ASP A 73 -14.60 -0.13 2.68
C ASP A 73 -15.77 0.17 1.75
N MET A 74 -16.95 0.38 2.32
CA MET A 74 -18.18 0.63 1.59
C MET A 74 -18.75 1.98 2.00
N ASN A 75 -19.04 2.81 1.01
CA ASN A 75 -19.75 4.06 1.24
C ASN A 75 -21.21 3.74 1.59
N ASN A 76 -21.60 4.02 2.84
CA ASN A 76 -22.95 3.78 3.34
C ASN A 76 -24.03 4.49 2.51
N ASP A 77 -23.70 5.61 1.85
CA ASP A 77 -24.65 6.37 1.04
C ASP A 77 -24.89 5.76 -0.37
N SER A 78 -24.09 4.76 -0.76
CA SER A 78 -24.11 4.14 -2.10
C SER A 78 -24.52 2.66 -2.07
N TYR A 79 -25.13 2.18 -0.98
CA TYR A 79 -25.57 0.78 -0.89
C TYR A 79 -26.52 0.35 -2.00
N ALA A 80 -27.34 1.27 -2.52
CA ALA A 80 -28.28 1.00 -3.61
C ALA A 80 -27.59 0.70 -4.94
N ASP A 81 -26.33 1.13 -5.11
CA ASP A 81 -25.55 0.97 -6.33
C ASP A 81 -24.69 -0.31 -6.33
N LEU A 82 -24.70 -1.07 -5.21
CA LEU A 82 -23.98 -2.33 -5.11
C LEU A 82 -24.65 -3.38 -6.00
N ALA A 83 -24.04 -3.60 -7.17
CA ALA A 83 -24.37 -4.70 -8.05
C ALA A 83 -23.39 -5.87 -7.85
N SER A 84 -23.91 -7.08 -7.75
CA SER A 84 -23.08 -8.28 -7.75
C SER A 84 -22.36 -8.41 -9.10
N GLY A 85 -21.07 -8.70 -9.05
CA GLY A 85 -20.23 -8.82 -10.24
C GLY A 85 -18.82 -9.27 -9.88
N SER A 86 -18.04 -9.58 -10.91
CA SER A 86 -16.61 -9.87 -10.78
C SER A 86 -15.84 -8.64 -11.22
N TYR A 87 -14.94 -8.16 -10.37
CA TYR A 87 -14.13 -6.98 -10.59
C TYR A 87 -12.68 -7.36 -10.35
N ASP A 88 -11.87 -7.26 -11.41
CA ASP A 88 -10.44 -7.50 -11.32
C ASP A 88 -9.73 -6.16 -11.11
N VAL A 89 -8.92 -6.11 -10.06
CA VAL A 89 -8.05 -4.98 -9.76
C VAL A 89 -6.63 -5.47 -9.54
N THR A 90 -5.66 -4.65 -9.92
CA THR A 90 -4.23 -4.92 -9.70
C THR A 90 -3.64 -3.78 -8.88
N VAL A 91 -3.01 -4.11 -7.76
CA VAL A 91 -2.23 -3.16 -6.96
C VAL A 91 -0.78 -3.22 -7.42
N ILE A 92 -0.28 -2.10 -7.93
CA ILE A 92 1.08 -1.95 -8.44
C ILE A 92 1.92 -1.26 -7.36
N TYR A 93 3.06 -1.86 -7.05
CA TYR A 93 4.04 -1.33 -6.11
C TYR A 93 5.28 -0.90 -6.87
N THR A 94 5.72 0.33 -6.67
CA THR A 94 6.96 0.84 -7.27
C THR A 94 7.92 1.20 -6.16
N ILE A 95 9.13 0.66 -6.22
CA ILE A 95 10.25 1.11 -5.38
C ILE A 95 11.12 2.07 -6.19
N THR A 96 11.35 3.27 -5.67
CA THR A 96 12.24 4.27 -6.24
C THR A 96 13.38 4.55 -5.27
N GLY A 97 14.53 4.97 -5.79
CA GLY A 97 15.64 5.48 -4.99
C GLY A 97 15.98 6.88 -5.46
N ASP A 98 16.19 7.79 -4.51
CA ASP A 98 16.74 9.11 -4.77
C ASP A 98 18.23 9.05 -4.46
N ASP A 99 19.06 9.24 -5.49
CA ASP A 99 20.50 9.44 -5.33
C ASP A 99 20.75 10.94 -5.22
N GLU A 100 21.43 11.37 -4.15
CA GLU A 100 21.90 12.77 -4.03
C GLU A 100 23.23 12.88 -4.79
N ASP A 101 23.22 13.55 -5.94
CA ASP A 101 24.41 13.86 -6.77
C ASP A 101 25.43 14.75 -6.03
#